data_AF-A0A832GGJ5-F1
#
_entry.id   AF-A0A832GGJ5-F1
#
_cell.length_a   1.000
_cell.length_b   1.000
_cell.length_c   1.000
_cell.angle_alpha   90.00
_cell.angle_beta   90.00
_cell.angle_gamma   90.00
#
_symmetry.space_group_name_H-M   'P 1'
#
loop_
_entity.id
_entity.type
_entity.pdbx_description
1 polymer ?
#
loop_
_entity_poly.entity_id
_entity_poly.type
_entity_poly.pdbx_seq_one_letter_code
_entity_poly.pdbx_strand_id
1 'polypeptide(L)'
;MQLKGSTILVLGGWGLVGSAIIQRLMRFEPARVIVTSLRREEAEDAVEQLRRQYALLPAETFVPWWGNIFVRTEWKDLSREELLSDPERRRQLVEDTLGELTESALRRQALYDLLMTYQPDAVIDCVNTATAIAYQDIYTTGMQLARAVIEGESPSSADIERLLASLYIPQLVRHIQILHHSLRDAKVQAYLKVGTSGTGGMGLNIPFTHSEERPSRVLLSKAAVAGAQSLLLFLMARTPNGPVVKEVKPSAAIGWKRIGYGPIVRRGTVIERCDMLPEQALRCEGVFDRSASDGVMRLGIPLESVFIDTGENGIFGRAEFETVTTVGLMEMV
;
A
#
# COMPACT_ATOMS: atom_id res chain seq x y z
N MET A 1 27.24 1.60 -8.56
CA MET A 1 26.81 2.64 -7.61
C MET A 1 27.52 2.39 -6.29
N GLN A 2 28.07 3.43 -5.66
CA GLN A 2 28.65 3.36 -4.32
C GLN A 2 27.57 3.74 -3.30
N LEU A 3 27.26 2.86 -2.34
CA LEU A 3 26.26 3.11 -1.29
C LEU A 3 26.84 3.81 -0.05
N LYS A 4 28.15 3.69 0.16
CA LYS A 4 28.83 4.39 1.25
C LYS A 4 28.82 5.88 1.00
N GLY A 5 28.34 6.64 2.00
CA GLY A 5 28.25 8.10 1.92
C GLY A 5 27.13 8.63 1.02
N SER A 6 26.26 7.77 0.49
CA SER A 6 25.15 8.20 -0.37
C SER A 6 23.92 8.66 0.42
N THR A 7 23.06 9.44 -0.23
CA THR A 7 21.70 9.77 0.22
C THR A 7 20.69 8.82 -0.43
N ILE A 8 19.93 8.10 0.38
CA ILE A 8 18.97 7.10 -0.09
C ILE A 8 17.56 7.50 0.33
N LEU A 9 16.63 7.52 -0.62
CA LEU A 9 15.21 7.72 -0.34
C LEU A 9 14.50 6.37 -0.30
N VAL A 10 13.84 6.05 0.81
CA VAL A 10 13.03 4.83 0.94
C VAL A 10 11.56 5.21 0.98
N LEU A 11 10.86 5.03 -0.14
CA LEU A 11 9.41 5.25 -0.21
C LEU A 11 8.70 4.10 0.52
N GLY A 12 7.86 4.40 1.50
CA GLY A 12 7.22 3.39 2.34
C GLY A 12 8.19 2.79 3.38
N GLY A 13 9.12 3.61 3.88
CA GLY A 13 10.13 3.22 4.85
C GLY A 13 9.60 2.81 6.22
N TRP A 14 8.40 3.27 6.62
CA TRP A 14 7.72 2.78 7.83
C TRP A 14 7.16 1.36 7.67
N GLY A 15 6.84 0.94 6.45
CA GLY A 15 6.27 -0.38 6.18
C GLY A 15 7.26 -1.53 6.45
N LEU A 16 6.75 -2.76 6.54
CA LEU A 16 7.55 -3.96 6.85
C LEU A 16 8.77 -4.13 5.93
N VAL A 17 8.54 -4.02 4.62
CA VAL A 17 9.62 -4.15 3.63
C VAL A 17 10.60 -2.98 3.72
N GLY A 18 10.09 -1.75 3.78
CA GLY A 18 10.92 -0.55 3.82
C GLY A 18 11.82 -0.52 5.06
N SER A 19 11.27 -0.83 6.23
CA SER A 19 12.03 -0.94 7.48
C SER A 19 13.11 -2.02 7.41
N ALA A 20 12.79 -3.23 6.92
CA ALA A 20 13.76 -4.30 6.75
C ALA A 20 14.89 -3.92 5.77
N ILE A 21 14.56 -3.22 4.68
CA ILE A 21 15.54 -2.70 3.73
C ILE A 21 16.45 -1.66 4.39
N ILE A 22 15.90 -0.72 5.17
CA ILE A 22 16.70 0.27 5.90
C ILE A 22 17.70 -0.42 6.83
N GLN A 23 17.27 -1.45 7.57
CA GLN A 23 18.17 -2.23 8.43
C GLN A 23 19.33 -2.88 7.64
N ARG A 24 19.03 -3.39 6.44
CA ARG A 24 20.06 -3.97 5.56
C ARG A 24 20.97 -2.90 4.96
N LEU A 25 20.41 -1.75 4.62
CA LEU A 25 21.07 -0.61 3.99
C LEU A 25 22.12 0.01 4.93
N MET A 26 21.84 0.09 6.23
CA MET A 26 22.77 0.66 7.21
C MET A 26 24.13 -0.06 7.26
N ARG A 27 24.21 -1.33 6.85
CA ARG A 27 25.47 -2.08 6.72
C ARG A 27 26.41 -1.53 5.64
N PHE A 28 25.91 -0.66 4.76
CA PHE A 28 26.68 -0.02 3.69
C PHE A 28 27.05 1.43 4.02
N GLU A 29 26.77 1.90 5.24
CA GLU A 29 27.14 3.23 5.73
C GLU A 29 26.67 4.39 4.81
N PRO A 30 25.36 4.48 4.48
CA PRO A 30 24.84 5.66 3.79
C PRO A 30 25.01 6.91 4.66
N ALA A 31 25.21 8.08 4.04
CA ALA A 31 25.29 9.34 4.77
C ALA A 31 23.90 9.75 5.30
N ARG A 32 22.84 9.49 4.51
CA ARG A 32 21.48 9.89 4.83
C ARG A 32 20.46 8.92 4.27
N VAL A 33 19.41 8.67 5.04
CA VAL A 33 18.25 7.85 4.68
C VAL A 33 16.99 8.67 4.93
N ILE A 34 16.26 8.97 3.85
CA ILE A 34 14.95 9.62 3.93
C ILE A 34 13.91 8.50 4.06
N VAL A 35 13.20 8.51 5.18
CA VAL A 35 12.22 7.48 5.53
C VAL A 35 10.83 8.07 5.34
N THR A 36 10.05 7.50 4.42
CA THR A 36 8.72 8.01 4.15
C THR A 36 7.58 7.16 4.70
N SER A 37 6.48 7.82 5.06
CA SER A 37 5.18 7.18 5.27
C SER A 37 4.04 8.05 4.72
N LEU A 38 2.81 7.55 4.73
CA LEU A 38 1.64 8.36 4.40
C LEU A 38 1.36 9.37 5.51
N ARG A 39 1.41 8.93 6.78
CA ARG A 39 1.14 9.78 7.94
C ARG A 39 2.40 10.33 8.58
N ARG A 40 2.28 11.53 9.15
CA ARG A 40 3.36 12.19 9.87
C ARG A 40 3.86 11.38 11.05
N GLU A 41 2.94 10.94 11.91
CA GLU A 41 3.23 10.16 13.11
C GLU A 41 4.03 8.88 12.80
N GLU A 42 3.72 8.20 11.70
CA GLU A 42 4.41 6.99 11.25
C GLU A 42 5.84 7.30 10.81
N ALA A 43 6.03 8.34 10.00
CA ALA A 43 7.36 8.71 9.53
C ALA A 43 8.27 9.18 10.69
N GLU A 44 7.72 9.97 11.60
CA GLU A 44 8.44 10.44 12.79
C GLU A 44 8.79 9.29 13.74
N ASP A 45 7.85 8.37 14.01
CA ASP A 45 8.07 7.16 14.83
C ASP A 45 9.16 6.25 14.23
N ALA A 46 9.13 5.98 12.92
CA ALA A 46 10.17 5.18 12.27
C ALA A 46 11.56 5.78 12.43
N VAL A 47 11.68 7.10 12.25
CA VAL A 47 12.96 7.79 12.40
C VAL A 47 13.42 7.82 13.84
N GLU A 48 12.52 8.01 14.80
CA GLU A 48 12.85 7.97 16.22
C GLU A 48 13.39 6.58 16.62
N GLN A 49 12.74 5.51 16.18
CA GLN A 49 13.20 4.14 16.43
C GLN A 49 14.59 3.89 15.82
N LEU A 50 14.83 4.33 14.58
CA LEU A 50 16.13 4.21 13.93
C LEU A 50 17.22 5.01 14.65
N ARG A 51 16.93 6.23 15.11
CA ARG A 51 17.88 7.04 15.89
C ARG A 51 18.24 6.38 17.22
N ARG A 52 17.27 5.75 17.91
CA ARG A 52 17.54 4.98 19.14
C ARG A 52 18.42 3.76 18.85
N GLN A 53 18.12 3.04 17.77
CA GLN A 53 18.87 1.84 17.40
C GLN A 53 20.31 2.15 16.95
N TYR A 54 20.50 3.27 16.25
CA TYR A 54 21.78 3.73 15.72
C TYR A 54 22.25 5.00 16.45
N ALA A 55 22.19 5.00 17.79
CA ALA A 55 22.43 6.18 18.63
C ALA A 55 23.85 6.80 18.53
N LEU A 56 24.82 6.06 17.95
CA LEU A 56 26.17 6.55 17.70
C LEU A 56 26.29 7.36 16.40
N LEU A 57 25.28 7.30 15.53
CA LEU A 57 25.24 8.06 14.29
C LEU A 57 24.61 9.44 14.51
N PRO A 58 24.95 10.43 13.68
CA PRO A 58 24.31 11.73 13.73
C PRO A 58 22.79 11.64 13.52
N ALA A 59 22.01 12.47 14.21
CA ALA A 59 20.55 12.41 14.17
C ALA A 59 19.99 12.70 12.74
N GLU A 60 20.71 13.50 11.97
CA GLU A 60 20.43 13.86 10.58
C GLU A 60 20.66 12.73 9.57
N THR A 61 21.24 11.60 9.99
CA THR A 61 21.32 10.40 9.15
C THR A 61 19.93 9.90 8.77
N PHE A 62 18.93 10.07 9.64
CA PHE A 62 17.55 9.67 9.37
C PHE A 62 16.65 10.90 9.30
N VAL A 63 15.95 11.04 8.17
CA VAL A 63 15.09 12.19 7.90
C VAL A 63 13.67 11.71 7.60
N PRO A 64 12.65 12.15 8.37
CA PRO A 64 11.27 11.77 8.11
C PRO A 64 10.70 12.61 6.96
N TRP A 65 9.85 11.99 6.14
CA TRP A 65 8.96 12.71 5.23
C TRP A 65 7.60 12.01 5.18
N TRP A 66 6.53 12.76 5.00
CA TRP A 66 5.19 12.17 4.94
C TRP A 66 4.29 12.84 3.90
N GLY A 67 3.30 12.07 3.47
CA GLY A 67 2.21 12.51 2.61
C GLY A 67 2.00 11.60 1.41
N ASN A 68 0.91 11.86 0.69
CA ASN A 68 0.54 11.16 -0.52
C ASN A 68 1.40 11.61 -1.71
N ILE A 69 2.26 10.73 -2.20
CA ILE A 69 3.15 10.98 -3.35
C ILE A 69 2.43 10.99 -4.70
N PHE A 70 1.14 10.63 -4.76
CA PHE A 70 0.34 10.54 -5.98
C PHE A 70 -0.45 11.82 -6.29
N VAL A 71 -0.28 12.88 -5.49
CA VAL A 71 -1.02 14.14 -5.62
C VAL A 71 -0.07 15.33 -5.54
N ARG A 72 -0.63 16.54 -5.69
CA ARG A 72 0.10 17.80 -5.51
C ARG A 72 0.65 17.95 -4.10
N THR A 73 1.75 18.68 -3.95
CA THR A 73 2.38 18.96 -2.65
C THR A 73 1.41 19.60 -1.65
N GLU A 74 0.59 20.54 -2.11
CA GLU A 74 -0.46 21.21 -1.32
C GLU A 74 -1.56 20.26 -0.81
N TRP A 75 -1.69 19.08 -1.39
CA TRP A 75 -2.72 18.09 -1.08
C TRP A 75 -2.18 16.82 -0.43
N LYS A 76 -0.87 16.74 -0.21
CA LYS A 76 -0.22 15.50 0.24
C LYS A 76 -0.79 14.98 1.57
N ASP A 77 -1.32 15.87 2.41
CA ASP A 77 -1.87 15.54 3.73
C ASP A 77 -3.41 15.35 3.71
N LEU A 78 -4.06 15.53 2.55
CA LEU A 78 -5.51 15.34 2.40
C LEU A 78 -5.83 13.88 2.08
N SER A 79 -6.94 13.40 2.62
CA SER A 79 -7.53 12.13 2.21
C SER A 79 -8.12 12.23 0.81
N ARG A 80 -8.29 11.06 0.17
CA ARG A 80 -8.92 11.00 -1.15
C ARG A 80 -10.36 11.52 -1.13
N GLU A 81 -11.13 11.25 -0.08
CA GLU A 81 -12.51 11.74 -0.02
C GLU A 81 -12.56 13.27 0.11
N GLU A 82 -11.68 13.88 0.90
CA GLU A 82 -11.57 15.34 0.98
C GLU A 82 -11.22 16.00 -0.37
N LEU A 83 -10.41 15.31 -1.20
CA LEU A 83 -10.11 15.76 -2.56
C LEU A 83 -11.32 15.63 -3.49
N LEU A 84 -12.04 14.52 -3.42
CA LEU A 84 -13.17 14.26 -4.30
C LEU A 84 -14.44 15.02 -3.88
N SER A 85 -14.57 15.41 -2.62
CA SER A 85 -15.71 16.22 -2.14
C SER A 85 -15.65 17.66 -2.63
N ASP A 86 -14.45 18.21 -2.84
CA ASP A 86 -14.27 19.59 -3.30
C ASP A 86 -14.33 19.68 -4.84
N PRO A 87 -15.24 20.50 -5.43
CA PRO A 87 -15.40 20.57 -6.88
C PRO A 87 -14.20 21.11 -7.66
N GLU A 88 -13.38 21.98 -7.06
CA GLU A 88 -12.20 22.51 -7.73
C GLU A 88 -11.07 21.48 -7.70
N ARG A 89 -10.78 20.92 -6.52
CA ARG A 89 -9.75 19.88 -6.37
C ARG A 89 -10.08 18.64 -7.18
N ARG A 90 -11.34 18.21 -7.21
CA ARG A 90 -11.76 17.06 -8.01
C ARG A 90 -11.51 17.28 -9.51
N ARG A 91 -11.90 18.43 -10.06
CA ARG A 91 -11.61 18.78 -11.47
C ARG A 91 -10.12 18.82 -11.75
N GLN A 92 -9.35 19.42 -10.85
CA GLN A 92 -7.90 19.50 -10.98
C GLN A 92 -7.22 18.13 -10.85
N LEU A 93 -7.76 17.19 -10.05
CA LEU A 93 -7.28 15.81 -9.96
C LEU A 93 -7.54 15.05 -11.27
N VAL A 94 -8.70 15.28 -11.90
CA VAL A 94 -9.00 14.76 -13.25
C VAL A 94 -8.01 15.31 -14.27
N GLU A 95 -7.73 16.62 -14.25
CA GLU A 95 -6.76 17.25 -15.13
C GLU A 95 -5.33 16.72 -14.90
N ASP A 96 -4.90 16.62 -13.64
CA ASP A 96 -3.60 16.05 -13.28
C ASP A 96 -3.48 14.58 -13.76
N THR A 97 -4.60 13.86 -13.87
CA THR A 97 -4.62 12.47 -14.35
C THR A 97 -4.63 12.39 -15.88
N LEU A 98 -5.57 13.07 -16.54
CA LEU A 98 -5.90 12.90 -17.96
C LEU A 98 -5.32 13.96 -18.88
N GLY A 99 -4.98 15.14 -18.36
CA GLY A 99 -4.50 16.29 -19.11
C GLY A 99 -3.07 16.15 -19.64
N GLU A 100 -2.44 17.26 -20.02
CA GLU A 100 -1.04 17.25 -20.48
C GLU A 100 -0.07 17.38 -19.29
N LEU A 101 1.05 16.62 -19.31
CA LEU A 101 2.12 16.81 -18.32
C LEU A 101 3.00 18.00 -18.72
N THR A 102 2.57 19.21 -18.39
CA THR A 102 3.40 20.40 -18.52
C THR A 102 4.46 20.45 -17.42
N GLU A 103 5.51 21.26 -17.61
CA GLU A 103 6.53 21.47 -16.58
C GLU A 103 5.93 22.04 -15.28
N SER A 104 4.95 22.95 -15.40
CA SER A 104 4.25 23.50 -14.23
C SER A 104 3.39 22.46 -13.53
N ALA A 105 2.75 21.54 -14.26
CA ALA A 105 2.02 20.42 -13.69
C ALA A 105 2.95 19.46 -12.92
N LEU A 106 4.13 19.16 -13.50
CA LEU A 106 5.16 18.32 -12.88
C LEU A 106 5.70 18.91 -11.57
N ARG A 107 6.07 20.20 -11.58
CA ARG A 107 6.69 20.88 -10.43
C ARG A 107 5.78 20.99 -9.20
N ARG A 108 4.46 20.85 -9.37
CA ARG A 108 3.48 20.88 -8.27
C ARG A 108 3.29 19.53 -7.58
N GLN A 109 3.85 18.44 -8.11
CA GLN A 109 3.63 17.10 -7.59
C GLN A 109 4.47 16.84 -6.33
N ALA A 110 3.86 16.21 -5.32
CA ALA A 110 4.54 15.91 -4.06
C ALA A 110 5.78 15.03 -4.25
N LEU A 111 5.72 14.07 -5.18
CA LEU A 111 6.87 13.22 -5.51
C LEU A 111 8.01 14.01 -6.15
N TYR A 112 7.70 14.98 -7.02
CA TYR A 112 8.71 15.81 -7.65
C TYR A 112 9.38 16.71 -6.62
N ASP A 113 8.59 17.38 -5.79
CA ASP A 113 9.07 18.23 -4.68
C ASP A 113 9.97 17.43 -3.72
N LEU A 114 9.55 16.24 -3.32
CA LEU A 114 10.34 15.32 -2.49
C LEU A 114 11.72 15.01 -3.10
N LEU A 115 11.74 14.63 -4.39
CA LEU A 115 12.98 14.28 -5.09
C LEU A 115 13.89 15.49 -5.30
N MET A 116 13.34 16.66 -5.59
CA MET A 116 14.12 17.89 -5.73
C MET A 116 14.67 18.39 -4.39
N THR A 117 13.93 18.20 -3.31
CA THR A 117 14.33 18.62 -1.96
C THR A 117 15.53 17.84 -1.45
N TYR A 118 15.52 16.52 -1.63
CA TYR A 118 16.56 15.66 -1.05
C TYR A 118 17.62 15.17 -2.04
N GLN A 119 17.38 15.26 -3.35
CA GLN A 119 18.30 14.83 -4.42
C GLN A 119 19.00 13.49 -4.11
N PRO A 120 18.24 12.41 -3.88
CA PRO A 120 18.82 11.15 -3.46
C PRO A 120 19.66 10.51 -4.58
N ASP A 121 20.75 9.84 -4.21
CA ASP A 121 21.56 9.05 -5.15
C ASP A 121 20.79 7.81 -5.63
N ALA A 122 19.95 7.21 -4.77
CA ALA A 122 19.04 6.14 -5.14
C ALA A 122 17.71 6.19 -4.40
N VAL A 123 16.70 5.61 -5.04
CA VAL A 123 15.35 5.47 -4.51
C VAL A 123 15.02 4.00 -4.40
N ILE A 124 14.58 3.57 -3.21
CA ILE A 124 14.01 2.25 -2.99
C ILE A 124 12.52 2.44 -2.69
N ASP A 125 11.69 2.02 -3.63
CA ASP A 125 10.25 2.19 -3.57
C ASP A 125 9.57 0.91 -3.06
N CYS A 126 9.10 0.96 -1.82
CA CYS A 126 8.34 -0.11 -1.16
C CYS A 126 6.84 0.19 -1.08
N VAL A 127 6.36 1.29 -1.68
CA VAL A 127 4.94 1.64 -1.67
C VAL A 127 4.18 0.69 -2.59
N ASN A 128 3.08 0.10 -2.13
CA ASN A 128 2.25 -0.73 -2.98
C ASN A 128 1.39 0.13 -3.94
N THR A 129 2.01 0.67 -4.99
CA THR A 129 1.38 1.54 -6.00
C THR A 129 0.11 0.92 -6.58
N ALA A 130 0.14 -0.38 -6.88
CA ALA A 130 -1.01 -1.10 -7.40
C ALA A 130 -2.19 -1.09 -6.43
N THR A 131 -1.95 -1.20 -5.12
CA THR A 131 -3.00 -1.10 -4.09
C THR A 131 -3.53 0.32 -3.99
N ALA A 132 -2.65 1.34 -3.98
CA ALA A 132 -3.04 2.74 -3.93
C ALA A 132 -3.95 3.17 -5.11
N ILE A 133 -3.77 2.54 -6.29
CA ILE A 133 -4.56 2.83 -7.49
C ILE A 133 -5.80 1.94 -7.59
N ALA A 134 -5.70 0.62 -7.35
CA ALA A 134 -6.79 -0.32 -7.60
C ALA A 134 -7.97 -0.18 -6.61
N TYR A 135 -7.74 0.34 -5.40
CA TYR A 135 -8.77 0.42 -4.35
C TYR A 135 -9.65 1.68 -4.44
N GLN A 136 -9.71 2.34 -5.60
CA GLN A 136 -10.43 3.60 -5.80
C GLN A 136 -11.88 3.45 -6.28
N ASP A 137 -12.52 2.32 -5.96
CA ASP A 137 -13.96 2.10 -6.14
C ASP A 137 -14.53 2.35 -7.56
N ILE A 138 -13.75 2.04 -8.60
CA ILE A 138 -14.16 2.21 -10.01
C ILE A 138 -15.42 1.41 -10.35
N TYR A 139 -15.59 0.24 -9.75
CA TYR A 139 -16.66 -0.70 -10.10
C TYR A 139 -18.01 -0.25 -9.56
N THR A 140 -18.06 0.23 -8.32
CA THR A 140 -19.29 0.74 -7.72
C THR A 140 -19.71 2.02 -8.44
N THR A 141 -18.78 2.96 -8.60
CA THR A 141 -19.01 4.22 -9.31
C THR A 141 -19.50 3.95 -10.74
N GLY A 142 -18.79 3.12 -11.50
CA GLY A 142 -19.17 2.80 -12.88
C GLY A 142 -20.54 2.12 -13.01
N MET A 143 -20.89 1.22 -12.10
CA MET A 143 -22.20 0.56 -12.09
C MET A 143 -23.34 1.53 -11.71
N GLN A 144 -23.10 2.45 -10.78
CA GLN A 144 -24.07 3.48 -10.41
C GLN A 144 -24.38 4.40 -11.60
N LEU A 145 -23.35 4.92 -12.29
CA LEU A 145 -23.56 5.73 -13.48
C LEU A 145 -24.25 4.94 -14.60
N ALA A 146 -23.87 3.68 -14.82
CA ALA A 146 -24.51 2.86 -15.85
C ALA A 146 -26.00 2.64 -15.57
N ARG A 147 -26.39 2.43 -14.30
CA ARG A 147 -27.80 2.31 -13.90
C ARG A 147 -28.56 3.60 -14.12
N ALA A 148 -28.02 4.73 -13.67
CA ALA A 148 -28.63 6.04 -13.87
C ALA A 148 -28.95 6.27 -15.36
N VAL A 149 -27.99 5.99 -16.25
CA VAL A 149 -28.19 6.13 -17.71
C VAL A 149 -29.29 5.20 -18.24
N ILE A 150 -29.32 3.94 -17.78
CA ILE A 150 -30.36 2.96 -18.20
C ILE A 150 -31.75 3.39 -17.72
N GLU A 151 -31.84 3.96 -16.53
CA GLU A 151 -33.09 4.43 -15.91
C GLU A 151 -33.56 5.79 -16.46
N GLY A 152 -32.79 6.38 -17.40
CA GLY A 152 -33.10 7.67 -18.02
C GLY A 152 -32.72 8.89 -17.18
N GLU A 153 -31.93 8.68 -16.12
CA GLU A 153 -31.34 9.73 -15.30
C GLU A 153 -30.05 10.26 -15.94
N SER A 154 -29.80 11.56 -15.77
CA SER A 154 -28.55 12.19 -16.22
C SER A 154 -27.54 12.19 -15.06
N PRO A 155 -26.40 11.49 -15.17
CA PRO A 155 -25.34 11.56 -14.16
C PRO A 155 -24.86 13.00 -13.96
N SER A 156 -24.55 13.37 -12.72
CA SER A 156 -24.00 14.70 -12.45
C SER A 156 -22.56 14.83 -12.96
N SER A 157 -22.08 16.06 -13.15
CA SER A 157 -20.66 16.29 -13.47
C SER A 157 -19.73 15.71 -12.39
N ALA A 158 -20.15 15.76 -11.13
CA ALA A 158 -19.40 15.20 -10.02
C ALA A 158 -19.25 13.68 -10.12
N ASP A 159 -20.30 12.97 -10.54
CA ASP A 159 -20.26 11.51 -10.73
C ASP A 159 -19.28 11.12 -11.85
N ILE A 160 -19.32 11.86 -12.95
CA ILE A 160 -18.40 11.67 -14.08
C ILE A 160 -16.96 11.96 -13.64
N GLU A 161 -16.71 13.07 -12.97
CA GLU A 161 -15.39 13.45 -12.47
C GLU A 161 -14.84 12.42 -11.47
N ARG A 162 -15.67 11.88 -10.57
CA ARG A 162 -15.28 10.81 -9.63
C ARG A 162 -14.88 9.53 -10.37
N LEU A 163 -15.60 9.17 -11.44
CA LEU A 163 -15.24 8.03 -12.28
C LEU A 163 -13.90 8.27 -13.00
N LEU A 164 -13.74 9.43 -13.63
CA LEU A 164 -12.52 9.81 -14.36
C LEU A 164 -11.29 9.83 -13.43
N ALA A 165 -11.43 10.37 -12.23
CA ALA A 165 -10.38 10.38 -11.21
C ALA A 165 -10.05 8.99 -10.65
N SER A 166 -10.85 7.97 -10.95
CA SER A 166 -10.69 6.59 -10.45
C SER A 166 -10.23 5.62 -11.54
N LEU A 167 -9.92 6.11 -12.75
CA LEU A 167 -9.37 5.29 -13.84
C LEU A 167 -7.96 4.82 -13.49
N TYR A 168 -7.76 3.49 -13.45
CA TYR A 168 -6.51 2.92 -12.97
C TYR A 168 -5.30 3.17 -13.87
N ILE A 169 -5.44 2.88 -15.18
CA ILE A 169 -4.33 2.97 -16.12
C ILE A 169 -3.86 4.41 -16.34
N PRO A 170 -4.74 5.41 -16.53
CA PRO A 170 -4.31 6.80 -16.64
C PRO A 170 -3.53 7.30 -15.42
N GLN A 171 -3.98 6.99 -14.20
CA GLN A 171 -3.26 7.34 -12.98
C GLN A 171 -1.88 6.68 -12.92
N LEU A 172 -1.80 5.40 -13.27
CA LEU A 172 -0.53 4.68 -13.30
C LEU A 172 0.43 5.29 -14.32
N VAL A 173 -0.03 5.54 -15.55
CA VAL A 173 0.79 6.15 -16.61
C VAL A 173 1.28 7.52 -16.18
N ARG A 174 0.40 8.36 -15.63
CA ARG A 174 0.77 9.67 -15.09
C ARG A 174 1.84 9.55 -14.01
N HIS A 175 1.65 8.64 -13.06
CA HIS A 175 2.61 8.42 -11.99
C HIS A 175 3.98 8.00 -12.52
N ILE A 176 4.04 7.12 -13.52
CA ILE A 176 5.31 6.72 -14.15
C ILE A 176 5.97 7.89 -14.89
N GLN A 177 5.20 8.74 -15.57
CA GLN A 177 5.76 9.93 -16.20
C GLN A 177 6.36 10.88 -15.17
N ILE A 178 5.61 11.22 -14.12
CA ILE A 178 6.09 12.08 -13.02
C ILE A 178 7.35 11.46 -12.40
N LEU A 179 7.32 10.16 -12.08
CA LEU A 179 8.46 9.44 -11.50
C LEU A 179 9.68 9.54 -12.42
N HIS A 180 9.55 9.21 -13.71
CA HIS A 180 10.66 9.26 -14.66
C HIS A 180 11.30 10.65 -14.74
N HIS A 181 10.48 11.69 -14.90
CA HIS A 181 10.97 13.07 -14.96
C HIS A 181 11.63 13.48 -13.64
N SER A 182 11.01 13.17 -12.50
CA SER A 182 11.54 13.52 -11.19
C SER A 182 12.88 12.83 -10.90
N LEU A 183 13.00 11.54 -11.22
CA LEU A 183 14.24 10.77 -11.04
C LEU A 183 15.37 11.33 -11.92
N ARG A 184 15.06 11.67 -13.18
CA ARG A 184 16.02 12.24 -14.11
C ARG A 184 16.50 13.61 -13.67
N ASP A 185 15.58 14.50 -13.32
CA ASP A 185 15.90 15.87 -12.93
C ASP A 185 16.68 15.91 -11.59
N ALA A 186 16.39 14.97 -10.68
CA ALA A 186 17.11 14.80 -9.42
C ALA A 186 18.46 14.08 -9.59
N LYS A 187 18.77 13.61 -10.80
CA LYS A 187 19.98 12.84 -11.15
C LYS A 187 20.13 11.58 -10.31
N VAL A 188 19.01 10.92 -10.00
CA VAL A 188 19.01 9.63 -9.32
C VAL A 188 19.78 8.62 -10.17
N GLN A 189 20.64 7.83 -9.54
CA GLN A 189 21.45 6.82 -10.23
C GLN A 189 20.72 5.48 -10.34
N ALA A 190 19.96 5.11 -9.31
CA ALA A 190 19.24 3.85 -9.27
C ALA A 190 17.84 3.98 -8.64
N TYR A 191 16.86 3.33 -9.25
CA TYR A 191 15.52 3.17 -8.72
C TYR A 191 15.20 1.67 -8.60
N LEU A 192 14.93 1.21 -7.39
CA LEU A 192 14.52 -0.16 -7.10
C LEU A 192 13.06 -0.18 -6.66
N LYS A 193 12.19 -0.84 -7.41
CA LYS A 193 10.83 -1.11 -6.99
C LYS A 193 10.74 -2.45 -6.25
N VAL A 194 10.15 -2.46 -5.06
CA VAL A 194 9.57 -3.68 -4.48
C VAL A 194 8.08 -3.68 -4.81
N GLY A 195 7.72 -4.48 -5.82
CA GLY A 195 6.36 -4.57 -6.35
C GLY A 195 5.51 -5.61 -5.62
N THR A 196 4.31 -5.83 -6.14
CA THR A 196 3.38 -6.86 -5.65
C THR A 196 2.86 -7.68 -6.82
N SER A 197 2.46 -8.93 -6.58
CA SER A 197 1.76 -9.76 -7.58
C SER A 197 0.23 -9.67 -7.48
N GLY A 198 -0.31 -8.93 -6.49
CA GLY A 198 -1.75 -8.84 -6.25
C GLY A 198 -2.29 -10.03 -5.47
N THR A 199 -2.30 -11.22 -6.05
CA THR A 199 -2.85 -12.46 -5.46
C THR A 199 -1.85 -13.25 -4.61
N GLY A 200 -0.64 -12.72 -4.41
CA GLY A 200 0.41 -13.45 -3.70
C GLY A 200 1.08 -14.54 -4.52
N GLY A 201 0.90 -14.56 -5.86
CA GLY A 201 1.55 -15.51 -6.76
C GLY A 201 0.83 -16.86 -6.92
N MET A 202 -0.28 -17.06 -6.22
CA MET A 202 -0.96 -18.36 -6.10
C MET A 202 -1.97 -18.67 -7.21
N GLY A 203 -1.90 -17.93 -8.33
CA GLY A 203 -2.77 -18.10 -9.48
C GLY A 203 -4.02 -17.22 -9.46
N LEU A 204 -4.96 -17.51 -10.37
CA LEU A 204 -6.14 -16.68 -10.64
C LEU A 204 -7.31 -16.96 -9.68
N ASN A 205 -7.34 -18.12 -9.02
CA ASN A 205 -8.49 -18.62 -8.25
C ASN A 205 -8.19 -18.82 -6.76
N ILE A 206 -6.96 -18.55 -6.30
CA ILE A 206 -6.53 -18.82 -4.92
C ILE A 206 -6.06 -17.52 -4.24
N PRO A 207 -6.97 -16.74 -3.64
CA PRO A 207 -6.60 -15.56 -2.87
C PRO A 207 -6.22 -15.98 -1.44
N PHE A 208 -4.93 -16.06 -1.12
CA PHE A 208 -4.48 -16.14 0.28
C PHE A 208 -4.49 -14.78 0.99
N THR A 209 -4.81 -13.72 0.24
CA THR A 209 -4.79 -12.35 0.73
C THR A 209 -6.20 -11.82 0.96
N HIS A 210 -6.34 -10.88 1.89
CA HIS A 210 -7.58 -10.16 2.18
C HIS A 210 -8.78 -11.03 2.63
N SER A 211 -8.56 -12.28 3.05
CA SER A 211 -9.60 -13.22 3.53
C SER A 211 -10.75 -13.44 2.54
N GLU A 212 -10.47 -13.33 1.24
CA GLU A 212 -11.46 -13.57 0.19
C GLU A 212 -11.56 -15.07 -0.12
N GLU A 213 -12.76 -15.60 -0.40
CA GLU A 213 -12.94 -17.00 -0.82
C GLU A 213 -12.73 -17.17 -2.34
N ARG A 214 -12.99 -16.10 -3.10
CA ARG A 214 -12.71 -15.98 -4.54
C ARG A 214 -12.16 -14.58 -4.80
N PRO A 215 -11.18 -14.44 -5.71
CA PRO A 215 -10.55 -13.14 -5.92
C PRO A 215 -11.56 -12.14 -6.44
N SER A 216 -11.71 -11.04 -5.69
CA SER A 216 -12.59 -9.95 -6.04
C SER A 216 -12.09 -9.24 -7.30
N ARG A 217 -13.00 -8.50 -7.96
CA ARG A 217 -12.63 -7.65 -9.10
C ARG A 217 -11.55 -6.62 -8.71
N VAL A 218 -11.57 -6.17 -7.45
CA VAL A 218 -10.57 -5.25 -6.89
C VAL A 218 -9.21 -5.93 -6.77
N LEU A 219 -9.17 -7.17 -6.26
CA LEU A 219 -7.93 -7.94 -6.15
C LEU A 219 -7.32 -8.24 -7.53
N LEU A 220 -8.15 -8.62 -8.51
CA LEU A 220 -7.69 -8.83 -9.89
C LEU A 220 -7.22 -7.53 -10.55
N SER A 221 -7.86 -6.40 -10.24
CA SER A 221 -7.41 -5.08 -10.69
C SER A 221 -6.04 -4.72 -10.13
N LYS A 222 -5.77 -5.03 -8.86
CA LYS A 222 -4.44 -4.87 -8.25
C LYS A 222 -3.39 -5.68 -9.01
N ALA A 223 -3.67 -6.94 -9.35
CA ALA A 223 -2.77 -7.76 -10.16
C ALA A 223 -2.55 -7.18 -11.58
N ALA A 224 -3.60 -6.71 -12.24
CA ALA A 224 -3.52 -6.10 -13.56
C ALA A 224 -2.70 -4.79 -13.54
N VAL A 225 -2.94 -3.90 -12.57
CA VAL A 225 -2.19 -2.66 -12.38
C VAL A 225 -0.73 -2.95 -12.05
N ALA A 226 -0.45 -3.95 -11.22
CA ALA A 226 0.92 -4.37 -10.93
C ALA A 226 1.63 -4.90 -12.19
N GLY A 227 0.96 -5.71 -13.00
CA GLY A 227 1.48 -6.16 -14.31
C GLY A 227 1.78 -4.99 -15.25
N ALA A 228 0.86 -4.03 -15.37
CA ALA A 228 1.07 -2.81 -16.14
C ALA A 228 2.24 -1.98 -15.62
N GLN A 229 2.38 -1.83 -14.30
CA GLN A 229 3.49 -1.10 -13.67
C GLN A 229 4.83 -1.75 -14.04
N SER A 230 4.90 -3.07 -14.00
CA SER A 230 6.08 -3.85 -14.40
C SER A 230 6.55 -3.48 -15.80
N LEU A 231 5.61 -3.48 -16.76
CA LEU A 231 5.93 -3.22 -18.16
C LEU A 231 6.34 -1.76 -18.37
N LEU A 232 5.69 -0.82 -17.67
CA LEU A 232 6.05 0.59 -17.72
C LEU A 232 7.44 0.85 -17.10
N LEU A 233 7.78 0.21 -15.98
CA LEU A 233 9.12 0.29 -15.37
C LEU A 233 10.18 -0.32 -16.29
N PHE A 234 9.85 -1.39 -17.00
CA PHE A 234 10.73 -2.00 -17.98
C PHE A 234 11.00 -1.08 -19.18
N LEU A 235 9.99 -0.34 -19.65
CA LEU A 235 10.19 0.71 -20.65
C LEU A 235 11.06 1.84 -20.10
N MET A 236 10.77 2.32 -18.89
CA MET A 236 11.56 3.35 -18.20
C MET A 236 13.04 2.95 -18.06
N ALA A 237 13.32 1.67 -17.79
CA ALA A 237 14.67 1.09 -17.71
C ALA A 237 15.44 1.14 -19.04
N ARG A 238 14.73 1.27 -20.17
CA ARG A 238 15.29 1.34 -21.53
C ARG A 238 15.29 2.74 -22.11
N THR A 239 14.72 3.70 -21.39
CA THR A 239 14.75 5.11 -21.79
C THR A 239 16.15 5.67 -21.53
N PRO A 240 16.82 6.27 -22.55
CA PRO A 240 18.11 6.90 -22.37
C PRO A 240 18.09 8.01 -21.32
N ASN A 241 19.24 8.30 -20.72
CA ASN A 241 19.41 9.37 -19.73
C ASN A 241 18.56 9.23 -18.45
N GLY A 242 17.98 8.05 -18.19
CA GLY A 242 17.29 7.72 -16.94
C GLY A 242 18.19 6.95 -15.95
N PRO A 243 17.71 6.75 -14.71
CA PRO A 243 18.39 5.90 -13.73
C PRO A 243 18.43 4.43 -14.17
N VAL A 244 19.27 3.64 -13.51
CA VAL A 244 19.12 2.18 -13.53
C VAL A 244 17.82 1.81 -12.81
N VAL A 245 16.90 1.18 -13.54
CA VAL A 245 15.62 0.72 -12.98
C VAL A 245 15.65 -0.79 -12.76
N LYS A 246 15.31 -1.22 -11.55
CA LYS A 246 15.16 -2.63 -11.18
C LYS A 246 13.86 -2.83 -10.43
N GLU A 247 13.32 -4.04 -10.52
CA GLU A 247 12.13 -4.43 -9.78
C GLU A 247 12.32 -5.83 -9.19
N VAL A 248 11.85 -5.99 -7.96
CA VAL A 248 11.65 -7.28 -7.30
C VAL A 248 10.19 -7.40 -6.96
N LYS A 249 9.55 -8.51 -7.33
CA LYS A 249 8.18 -8.82 -6.92
C LYS A 249 8.18 -10.06 -6.03
N PRO A 250 8.06 -9.90 -4.71
CA PRO A 250 7.76 -11.01 -3.83
C PRO A 250 6.39 -11.58 -4.21
N SER A 251 6.39 -12.86 -4.57
CA SER A 251 5.19 -13.68 -4.74
C SER A 251 5.09 -14.67 -3.57
N ALA A 252 5.32 -14.14 -2.37
CA ALA A 252 5.28 -14.88 -1.12
C ALA A 252 4.70 -14.01 -0.01
N ALA A 253 4.29 -14.62 1.11
CA ALA A 253 3.89 -13.87 2.29
C ALA A 253 5.10 -13.10 2.82
N ILE A 254 4.91 -11.82 3.10
CA ILE A 254 5.97 -11.00 3.69
C ILE A 254 5.87 -11.17 5.20
N GLY A 255 6.96 -11.63 5.80
CA GLY A 255 7.05 -12.01 7.20
C GLY A 255 6.75 -10.89 8.21
N TRP A 256 6.73 -11.29 9.48
CA TRP A 256 5.96 -10.63 10.52
C TRP A 256 6.62 -9.37 11.11
N LYS A 257 5.76 -8.46 11.60
CA LYS A 257 6.13 -7.34 12.46
C LYS A 257 6.56 -7.82 13.84
N ARG A 258 5.78 -8.73 14.43
CA ARG A 258 6.04 -9.32 15.75
C ARG A 258 5.25 -10.61 15.96
N ILE A 259 5.70 -11.39 16.93
CA ILE A 259 4.95 -12.50 17.53
C ILE A 259 4.61 -12.07 18.96
N GLY A 260 3.36 -12.27 19.39
CA GLY A 260 2.89 -11.83 20.70
C GLY A 260 1.85 -12.75 21.30
N TYR A 261 1.56 -12.53 22.58
CA TYR A 261 0.43 -13.09 23.29
C TYR A 261 -0.41 -11.93 23.84
N GLY A 262 -1.74 -12.03 23.73
CA GLY A 262 -2.65 -11.03 24.29
C GLY A 262 -4.02 -11.02 23.60
N PRO A 263 -4.81 -9.96 23.81
CA PRO A 263 -6.17 -9.87 23.28
C PRO A 263 -6.17 -9.82 21.75
N ILE A 264 -7.08 -10.59 21.16
CA ILE A 264 -7.27 -10.67 19.72
C ILE A 264 -8.18 -9.53 19.27
N VAL A 265 -7.70 -8.73 18.31
CA VAL A 265 -8.38 -7.55 17.79
C VAL A 265 -8.71 -7.76 16.32
N ARG A 266 -9.98 -7.57 15.95
CA ARG A 266 -10.45 -7.60 14.57
C ARG A 266 -11.02 -6.23 14.20
N ARG A 267 -10.42 -5.57 13.21
CA ARG A 267 -10.84 -4.22 12.74
C ARG A 267 -10.93 -3.18 13.86
N GLY A 268 -9.98 -3.20 14.79
CA GLY A 268 -9.95 -2.29 15.95
C GLY A 268 -10.87 -2.68 17.11
N THR A 269 -11.70 -3.72 16.94
CA THR A 269 -12.58 -4.23 18.00
C THR A 269 -11.99 -5.49 18.62
N VAL A 270 -11.88 -5.51 19.95
CA VAL A 270 -11.48 -6.70 20.70
C VAL A 270 -12.53 -7.79 20.53
N ILE A 271 -12.10 -9.01 20.23
CA ILE A 271 -12.99 -10.17 20.21
C ILE A 271 -13.23 -10.61 21.64
N GLU A 272 -14.49 -10.65 22.06
CA GLU A 272 -14.89 -11.12 23.38
C GLU A 272 -14.88 -12.65 23.43
N ARG A 273 -14.48 -13.21 24.57
CA ARG A 273 -14.59 -14.64 24.82
C ARG A 273 -16.06 -14.98 25.11
N CYS A 274 -16.56 -15.96 24.38
CA CYS A 274 -17.89 -16.51 24.58
C CYS A 274 -17.80 -17.98 25.02
N ASP A 275 -18.84 -18.44 25.68
CA ASP A 275 -19.02 -19.83 26.07
C ASP A 275 -20.44 -20.31 25.72
N MET A 276 -20.63 -21.62 25.64
CA MET A 276 -21.94 -22.24 25.46
C MET A 276 -21.94 -23.56 26.20
N LEU A 277 -22.91 -23.74 27.09
CA LEU A 277 -23.08 -25.00 27.79
C LEU A 277 -23.49 -26.10 26.79
N PRO A 278 -22.98 -27.34 26.92
CA PRO A 278 -23.32 -28.44 26.00
C PRO A 278 -24.82 -28.69 25.86
N GLU A 279 -25.61 -28.44 26.90
CA GLU A 279 -27.08 -28.61 26.91
C GLU A 279 -27.79 -27.56 26.03
N GLN A 280 -27.11 -26.43 25.76
CA GLN A 280 -27.57 -25.35 24.90
C GLN A 280 -27.00 -25.46 23.49
N ALA A 281 -26.22 -26.51 23.19
CA ALA A 281 -25.63 -26.73 21.88
C ALA A 281 -26.70 -26.82 20.79
N LEU A 282 -26.48 -26.11 19.69
CA LEU A 282 -27.34 -26.18 18.52
C LEU A 282 -27.28 -27.60 17.93
N ARG A 283 -28.45 -28.16 17.62
CA ARG A 283 -28.53 -29.47 16.93
C ARG A 283 -27.97 -29.32 15.52
N CYS A 284 -27.14 -30.29 15.10
CA CYS A 284 -26.59 -30.36 13.74
C CYS A 284 -27.62 -30.88 12.72
N GLU A 285 -28.81 -30.28 12.68
CA GLU A 285 -29.90 -30.64 11.77
C GLU A 285 -30.27 -29.43 10.89
N GLY A 286 -30.49 -29.65 9.60
CA GLY A 286 -30.90 -28.60 8.67
C GLY A 286 -29.78 -27.63 8.28
N VAL A 287 -30.15 -26.38 8.01
CA VAL A 287 -29.23 -25.32 7.56
C VAL A 287 -28.62 -24.63 8.78
N PHE A 288 -27.29 -24.59 8.85
CA PHE A 288 -26.58 -23.90 9.93
C PHE A 288 -26.76 -22.38 9.82
N ASP A 289 -27.48 -21.78 10.76
CA ASP A 289 -27.61 -20.34 10.89
C ASP A 289 -26.37 -19.74 11.57
N ARG A 290 -25.56 -19.01 10.80
CA ARG A 290 -24.34 -18.34 11.28
C ARG A 290 -24.62 -17.15 12.22
N SER A 291 -25.86 -16.70 12.31
CA SER A 291 -26.28 -15.56 13.14
C SER A 291 -26.89 -15.99 14.48
N ALA A 292 -27.21 -17.27 14.65
CA ALA A 292 -27.78 -17.78 15.88
C ALA A 292 -26.80 -17.61 17.05
N SER A 293 -27.24 -16.90 18.09
CA SER A 293 -26.48 -16.66 19.32
C SER A 293 -27.23 -17.08 20.58
N ASP A 294 -28.36 -17.77 20.43
CA ASP A 294 -29.12 -18.29 21.56
C ASP A 294 -28.26 -19.30 22.35
N GLY A 295 -28.23 -19.17 23.68
CA GLY A 295 -27.38 -19.99 24.54
C GLY A 295 -25.90 -19.59 24.56
N VAL A 296 -25.47 -18.59 23.77
CA VAL A 296 -24.11 -18.06 23.86
C VAL A 296 -23.99 -17.10 25.04
N MET A 297 -23.14 -17.45 26.00
CA MET A 297 -22.77 -16.60 27.13
C MET A 297 -21.56 -15.74 26.78
N ARG A 298 -21.70 -14.43 26.87
CA ARG A 298 -20.59 -13.47 26.76
C ARG A 298 -19.90 -13.33 28.12
N LEU A 299 -18.58 -13.55 28.16
CA LEU A 299 -17.86 -13.66 29.43
C LEU A 299 -17.29 -12.33 29.93
N GLY A 300 -17.46 -11.22 29.20
CA GLY A 300 -16.96 -9.90 29.59
C GLY A 300 -15.45 -9.75 29.56
N ILE A 301 -14.73 -10.74 29.01
CA ILE A 301 -13.27 -10.78 28.96
C ILE A 301 -12.79 -11.00 27.52
N PRO A 302 -11.61 -10.46 27.15
CA PRO A 302 -11.07 -10.63 25.81
C PRO A 302 -10.73 -12.09 25.51
N LEU A 303 -10.89 -12.48 24.26
CA LEU A 303 -10.23 -13.66 23.72
C LEU A 303 -8.73 -13.36 23.63
N GLU A 304 -7.91 -14.08 24.40
CA GLU A 304 -6.46 -13.99 24.33
C GLU A 304 -5.87 -15.21 23.63
N SER A 305 -4.85 -15.00 22.80
CA SER A 305 -4.09 -16.10 22.19
C SER A 305 -2.70 -15.62 21.76
N VAL A 306 -1.86 -16.58 21.35
CA VAL A 306 -0.63 -16.30 20.60
C VAL A 306 -1.02 -15.90 19.18
N PHE A 307 -0.48 -14.79 18.71
CA PHE A 307 -0.72 -14.27 17.36
C PHE A 307 0.57 -13.82 16.68
N ILE A 308 0.54 -13.86 15.35
CA ILE A 308 1.60 -13.38 14.48
C ILE A 308 1.07 -12.15 13.74
N ASP A 309 1.68 -11.00 14.00
CA ASP A 309 1.32 -9.72 13.40
C ASP A 309 2.02 -9.60 12.04
N THR A 310 1.27 -9.75 10.96
CA THR A 310 1.76 -9.68 9.58
C THR A 310 1.62 -8.27 8.97
N GLY A 311 1.42 -7.25 9.81
CA GLY A 311 1.26 -5.86 9.38
C GLY A 311 -0.05 -5.63 8.62
N GLU A 312 0.04 -5.21 7.36
CA GLU A 312 -1.13 -4.88 6.52
C GLU A 312 -2.09 -6.08 6.33
N ASN A 313 -1.60 -7.31 6.45
CA ASN A 313 -2.41 -8.52 6.30
C ASN A 313 -3.11 -8.96 7.60
N GLY A 314 -2.87 -8.25 8.71
CA GLY A 314 -3.52 -8.50 10.00
C GLY A 314 -2.80 -9.50 10.89
N ILE A 315 -3.54 -10.10 11.83
CA ILE A 315 -3.03 -11.05 12.81
C ILE A 315 -3.41 -12.48 12.42
N PHE A 316 -2.44 -13.38 12.45
CA PHE A 316 -2.64 -14.80 12.14
C PHE A 316 -2.49 -15.63 13.41
N GLY A 317 -3.34 -16.63 13.55
CA GLY A 317 -3.13 -17.73 14.48
C GLY A 317 -2.03 -18.67 13.98
N ARG A 318 -1.54 -19.54 14.87
CA ARG A 318 -0.49 -20.52 14.53
C ARG A 318 -0.83 -21.36 13.30
N ALA A 319 -2.04 -21.93 13.24
CA ALA A 319 -2.44 -22.80 12.14
C ALA A 319 -2.57 -22.05 10.80
N GLU A 320 -3.08 -20.80 10.83
CA GLU A 320 -3.17 -19.95 9.64
C GLU A 320 -1.76 -19.64 9.10
N PHE A 321 -0.84 -19.31 10.00
CA PHE A 321 0.55 -19.06 9.63
C PHE A 321 1.26 -20.30 9.10
N GLU A 322 1.15 -21.45 9.79
CA GLU A 322 1.68 -22.73 9.30
C GLU A 322 1.13 -23.06 7.90
N THR A 323 -0.16 -22.85 7.68
CA THR A 323 -0.80 -23.07 6.37
C THR A 323 -0.22 -22.14 5.32
N VAL A 324 -0.25 -20.82 5.53
CA VAL A 324 0.22 -19.84 4.53
C VAL A 324 1.70 -20.04 4.19
N THR A 325 2.52 -20.43 5.16
CA THR A 325 3.97 -20.60 4.98
C THR A 325 4.41 -22.00 4.52
N THR A 326 3.47 -22.95 4.38
CA THR A 326 3.78 -24.30 3.89
C THR A 326 4.30 -24.27 2.46
N VAL A 327 5.29 -25.13 2.15
CA VAL A 327 5.88 -25.28 0.81
C VAL A 327 4.80 -25.59 -0.22
N GLY A 328 4.82 -24.89 -1.35
CA GLY A 328 3.80 -25.01 -2.39
C GLY A 328 2.50 -24.28 -2.10
N LEU A 329 2.38 -23.62 -0.94
CA LEU A 329 1.40 -22.57 -0.69
C LEU A 329 2.05 -21.20 -0.93
N MET A 330 1.62 -20.15 -0.21
CA MET A 330 2.14 -18.81 -0.45
C MET A 330 3.62 -18.68 -0.07
N GLU A 331 4.12 -19.54 0.82
CA GLU A 331 5.49 -19.49 1.35
C GLU A 331 5.78 -18.12 2.01
N MET A 332 6.97 -17.92 2.57
CA MET A 332 7.28 -16.69 3.28
C MET A 332 8.70 -16.21 3.02
N VAL A 333 8.86 -14.88 2.95
CA VAL A 333 10.13 -14.16 2.82
C VAL A 333 10.35 -13.10 3.89
#